data_AF-A0A1H8NX85-F1
#
_entry.id   AF-A0A1H8NX85-F1
#
_cell.length_a   1.000
_cell.length_b   1.000
_cell.length_c   1.000
_cell.angle_alpha   90.00
_cell.angle_beta   90.00
_cell.angle_gamma   90.00
#
_symmetry.space_group_name_H-M   'P 1'
#
loop_
_entity.id
_entity.type
_entity.pdbx_description
1 polymer ?
#
loop_
_entity_poly.entity_id
_entity_poly.type
_entity_poly.pdbx_seq_one_letter_code
_entity_poly.pdbx_strand_id
1 'polypeptide(L)'
;MKLLHDWLDDKLEELGQAGYENDTSMFEKHADLLRAQAEADGYDASDLNELCGGDIAAFLRDRQAAMNEANMADKLADDDA
;
A
#
# COMPACT_ATOMS: atom_id res chain seq x y z
N MET A 1 7.13 1.26 20.46
CA MET A 1 7.37 0.92 19.05
C MET A 1 6.33 -0.09 18.65
N LYS A 2 5.50 0.24 17.66
CA LYS A 2 4.67 -0.76 16.97
C LYS A 2 5.60 -1.63 16.12
N LEU A 3 5.13 -2.79 15.68
CA LEU A 3 5.88 -3.60 14.73
C LEU A 3 5.88 -2.88 13.37
N LEU A 4 6.96 -2.99 12.60
CA LEU A 4 7.05 -2.37 11.27
C LEU A 4 5.88 -2.78 10.37
N HIS A 5 5.42 -4.03 10.48
CA HIS A 5 4.27 -4.54 9.77
C HIS A 5 2.95 -3.85 10.17
N ASP A 6 2.76 -3.57 11.46
CA ASP A 6 1.57 -2.88 11.99
C ASP A 6 1.57 -1.40 11.57
N TRP A 7 2.75 -0.76 11.62
CA TRP A 7 2.92 0.61 11.13
C TRP A 7 2.69 0.71 9.62
N LEU A 8 3.18 -0.26 8.85
CA LEU A 8 2.97 -0.32 7.41
C LEU A 8 1.48 -0.50 7.09
N ASP A 9 0.79 -1.41 7.79
CA ASP A 9 -0.63 -1.63 7.54
C ASP A 9 -1.48 -0.39 7.86
N ASP A 10 -1.21 0.31 8.98
CA ASP A 10 -1.83 1.61 9.30
C ASP A 10 -1.65 2.60 8.13
N LYS A 11 -0.43 2.72 7.59
CA LYS A 11 -0.13 3.63 6.47
C LYS A 11 -0.85 3.24 5.19
N LEU A 12 -0.96 1.94 4.93
CA LEU A 12 -1.65 1.40 3.77
C LEU A 12 -3.17 1.59 3.86
N GLU A 13 -3.75 1.51 5.05
CA GLU A 13 -5.15 1.83 5.29
C GLU A 13 -5.43 3.33 5.06
N GLU A 14 -4.60 4.22 5.60
CA GLU A 14 -4.69 5.67 5.34
C GLU A 14 -4.60 5.97 3.83
N LEU A 15 -3.70 5.29 3.12
CA LEU A 15 -3.52 5.42 1.68
C LEU A 15 -4.69 4.88 0.86
N GLY A 16 -5.22 3.72 1.24
CA GLY A 16 -6.40 3.13 0.62
C GLY A 16 -7.63 4.02 0.76
N GLN A 17 -7.77 4.70 1.90
CA GLN A 17 -8.87 5.65 2.14
C GLN A 17 -8.75 6.94 1.33
N ALA A 18 -7.53 7.45 1.13
CA ALA A 18 -7.30 8.64 0.31
C ALA A 18 -7.62 8.43 -1.18
N GLY A 19 -7.71 7.16 -1.61
CA GLY A 19 -7.87 6.78 -3.00
C GLY A 19 -6.53 6.87 -3.72
N TYR A 20 -6.01 5.73 -4.14
CA TYR A 20 -4.85 5.71 -5.01
C TYR A 20 -5.26 6.29 -6.37
N GLU A 21 -4.80 7.49 -6.70
CA GLU A 21 -4.78 7.94 -8.10
C GLU A 21 -4.00 6.88 -8.89
N ASN A 22 -4.60 6.37 -9.98
CA ASN A 22 -4.16 5.19 -10.73
C ASN A 22 -2.87 5.45 -11.57
N ASP A 23 -2.04 6.38 -11.12
CA ASP A 23 -0.87 6.88 -11.79
C ASP A 23 0.37 6.14 -11.28
N THR A 24 1.04 5.43 -12.18
CA THR A 24 2.30 4.71 -11.94
C THR A 24 3.33 5.55 -11.19
N SER A 25 3.42 6.83 -11.54
CA SER A 25 4.35 7.81 -10.96
C SER A 25 4.02 8.19 -9.51
N MET A 26 2.76 8.01 -9.07
CA MET A 26 2.35 8.25 -7.70
C MET A 26 2.76 7.12 -6.76
N PHE A 27 2.80 5.87 -7.24
CA PHE A 27 3.28 4.74 -6.42
C PHE A 27 4.75 4.88 -6.05
N GLU A 28 5.59 5.34 -6.98
CA GLU A 28 7.00 5.60 -6.70
C GLU A 28 7.16 6.70 -5.64
N LYS A 29 6.41 7.80 -5.77
CA LYS A 29 6.39 8.87 -4.76
C LYS A 29 5.91 8.37 -3.39
N HIS A 30 4.89 7.52 -3.37
CA HIS A 30 4.40 6.93 -2.13
C HIS A 30 5.38 5.97 -1.49
N ALA A 31 6.10 5.19 -2.29
CA ALA A 31 7.18 4.33 -1.82
C ALA A 31 8.33 5.15 -1.20
N ASP A 32 8.73 6.26 -1.84
CA ASP A 32 9.74 7.16 -1.28
C ASP A 32 9.26 7.85 0.00
N LEU A 33 7.99 8.29 0.04
CA LEU A 33 7.38 8.84 1.25
C LEU A 33 7.35 7.81 2.39
N LEU A 34 6.93 6.58 2.12
CA LEU A 34 6.93 5.47 3.08
C LEU A 34 8.33 5.21 3.63
N ARG A 35 9.36 5.17 2.77
CA ARG A 35 10.76 5.04 3.23
C ARG A 35 11.17 6.18 4.16
N ALA A 36 10.93 7.42 3.74
CA ALA A 36 11.28 8.59 4.55
C ALA A 36 10.52 8.62 5.89
N GLN A 37 9.26 8.20 5.90
CA GLN A 37 8.43 8.14 7.10
C GLN A 37 8.92 7.03 8.05
N ALA A 38 9.27 5.86 7.51
CA ALA A 38 9.84 4.76 8.28
C ALA A 38 11.13 5.19 8.97
N GLU A 39 12.05 5.83 8.23
CA GLU A 39 13.30 6.37 8.80
C GLU A 39 13.03 7.44 9.87
N ALA A 40 12.03 8.30 9.66
CA ALA A 40 11.65 9.33 10.63
C ALA A 40 11.06 8.74 11.93
N ASP A 41 10.33 7.63 11.84
CA ASP A 41 9.81 6.88 12.98
C ASP A 41 10.89 5.97 13.65
N GLY A 42 12.07 5.85 13.01
CA GLY A 42 13.20 5.06 13.51
C GLY A 42 13.21 3.59 13.06
N TYR A 43 12.49 3.26 12.00
CA TYR A 43 12.55 1.96 11.32
C TYR A 43 13.57 1.98 10.18
N ASP A 44 14.12 0.81 9.85
CA ASP A 44 15.05 0.68 8.74
C ASP A 44 14.31 0.59 7.40
N ALA A 45 14.75 1.39 6.42
CA ALA A 45 14.19 1.38 5.07
C ALA A 45 14.42 0.04 4.36
N SER A 46 15.48 -0.70 4.71
CA SER A 46 15.78 -2.02 4.15
C SER A 46 14.81 -3.05 4.69
N ASP A 47 14.55 -3.03 6.01
CA ASP A 47 13.54 -3.90 6.64
C ASP A 47 12.16 -3.65 6.01
N LEU A 48 11.80 -2.38 5.78
CA LEU A 48 10.55 -2.02 5.10
C LEU A 48 10.50 -2.57 3.68
N ASN A 49 11.60 -2.43 2.94
CA ASN A 49 11.68 -2.91 1.57
C ASN A 49 11.56 -4.43 1.51
N GLU A 50 12.23 -5.17 2.40
CA GLU A 50 12.10 -6.63 2.52
C GLU A 50 10.67 -7.04 2.88
N LEU A 51 10.01 -6.32 3.78
CA LEU A 51 8.62 -6.55 4.16
C LEU A 51 7.66 -6.39 2.97
N CYS A 52 7.95 -5.44 2.09
CA CYS A 52 7.22 -5.21 0.84
C CYS A 52 7.67 -6.14 -0.32
N GLY A 53 8.50 -7.15 -0.07
CA GLY A 53 8.95 -8.08 -1.12
C GLY A 53 10.08 -7.55 -2.01
N GLY A 54 10.77 -6.51 -1.58
CA GLY A 54 11.92 -5.90 -2.25
C GLY A 54 11.59 -4.69 -3.12
N ASP A 55 10.31 -4.41 -3.36
CA ASP A 55 9.86 -3.23 -4.10
C ASP A 55 8.53 -2.71 -3.55
N ILE A 56 8.61 -1.62 -2.77
CA ILE A 56 7.45 -1.00 -2.12
C ILE A 56 6.44 -0.47 -3.15
N ALA A 57 6.90 0.08 -4.27
CA ALA A 57 6.01 0.63 -5.30
C ALA A 57 5.22 -0.50 -6.01
N ALA A 58 5.90 -1.61 -6.30
CA ALA A 58 5.24 -2.80 -6.84
C ALA A 58 4.23 -3.39 -5.85
N PHE A 59 4.58 -3.46 -4.56
CA PHE A 59 3.68 -3.92 -3.51
C PHE A 59 2.41 -3.05 -3.40
N LEU A 60 2.55 -1.72 -3.41
CA LEU A 60 1.42 -0.79 -3.38
C LEU A 60 0.49 -0.99 -4.59
N ARG A 61 1.07 -1.14 -5.78
CA ARG A 61 0.32 -1.39 -7.01
C ARG A 61 -0.44 -2.71 -6.96
N ASP A 62 0.22 -3.79 -6.54
CA ASP A 62 -0.39 -5.12 -6.43
C ASP A 62 -1.55 -5.12 -5.42
N ARG A 63 -1.35 -4.49 -4.26
CA ARG A 63 -2.41 -4.33 -3.25
C ARG A 63 -3.60 -3.51 -3.77
N GLN A 64 -3.35 -2.43 -4.50
CA GLN A 64 -4.41 -1.64 -5.11
C GLN A 64 -5.14 -2.41 -6.22
N ALA A 65 -4.42 -3.13 -7.07
CA ALA A 65 -5.00 -3.99 -8.10
C ALA A 65 -5.91 -5.05 -7.46
N ALA A 66 -5.44 -5.73 -6.41
CA ALA A 66 -6.24 -6.69 -5.65
C ALA A 66 -7.49 -6.07 -5.00
N MET A 67 -7.39 -4.86 -4.43
CA MET A 67 -8.54 -4.15 -3.88
C MET A 67 -9.56 -3.72 -4.94
N ASN A 68 -9.08 -3.25 -6.10
CA ASN A 68 -9.93 -2.85 -7.21
C ASN A 68 -10.62 -4.05 -7.87
N GLU A 69 -9.90 -5.17 -8.05
CA GLU A 69 -10.46 -6.45 -8.52
C GLU A 69 -11.50 -7.00 -7.53
N ALA A 70 -11.22 -6.96 -6.22
CA ALA A 70 -12.18 -7.37 -5.19
C ALA A 70 -13.45 -6.50 -5.21
N ASN A 71 -13.33 -5.19 -5.43
CA ASN A 71 -14.48 -4.29 -5.54
C ASN A 71 -15.29 -4.54 -6.83
N MET A 72 -14.64 -4.93 -7.92
CA MET A 72 -15.31 -5.32 -9.17
C MET A 72 -16.02 -6.67 -9.05
N ALA A 73 -15.43 -7.64 -8.33
CA ALA A 73 -16.07 -8.93 -8.08
C ALA A 73 -17.31 -8.80 -7.19
N ASP A 74 -17.28 -7.93 -6.18
CA ASP A 74 -18.41 -7.65 -5.28
C ASP A 74 -19.61 -7.02 -6.04
N LYS A 75 -19.34 -6.06 -6.95
CA LYS A 75 -20.39 -5.44 -7.76
C LYS A 75 -21.05 -6.38 -8.78
N LEU A 76 -20.38 -7.45 -9.21
CA LEU A 76 -20.98 -8.44 -10.11
C LEU A 76 -21.89 -9.44 -9.38
N ALA A 77 -21.79 -9.55 -8.05
CA ALA A 77 -22.60 -10.45 -7.25
C ALA A 77 -23.96 -9.85 -6.83
N ASP A 78 -24.13 -8.53 -6.91
CA ASP A 78 -25.36 -7.82 -6.51
C ASP A 78 -26.35 -7.58 -7.68
N ASP A 79 -25.95 -7.80 -8.95
CA ASP A 79 -26.79 -7.63 -10.15
C ASP A 79 -27.54 -8.92 -10.56
N ASP A 80 -27.71 -9.88 -9.63
CA ASP A 80 -28.42 -11.15 -9.84
C ASP A 80 -29.54 -11.39 -8.78
N ALA A 81 -30.15 -10.31 -8.26
CA ALA A 81 -31.26 -10.36 -7.30
C ALA A 81 -32.62 -9.91 -7.88
#